data_AF-A0A2E6E6J5-F1
#
_entry.id   AF-A0A2E6E6J5-F1
#
_cell.length_a   1.000
_cell.length_b   1.000
_cell.length_c   1.000
_cell.angle_alpha   90.00
_cell.angle_beta   90.00
_cell.angle_gamma   90.00
#
_symmetry.space_group_name_H-M   'P 1'
#
loop_
_entity.id
_entity.type
_entity.pdbx_description
1 polymer ?
#
loop_
_entity_poly.entity_id
_entity_poly.type
_entity_poly.pdbx_seq_one_letter_code
_entity_poly.pdbx_strand_id
1 'polypeptide(L)'
;MERIWSCTLNDGRNLDEFSAIHGEWLEWANKQDYGGDIRGRVTTPLVGADFSLVLLIDSYPDLATYAADIAAYYATDGSVSKYLHT
;
A
#
# COMPACT_ATOMS: atom_id res chain seq x y z
N MET A 1 11.45 11.62 -6.01
CA MET A 1 12.10 10.81 -4.95
C MET A 1 11.10 9.73 -4.61
N GLU A 2 11.39 8.49 -5.00
CA GLU A 2 10.48 7.35 -4.79
C GLU A 2 10.73 6.75 -3.41
N ARG A 3 9.67 6.48 -2.65
CA ARG A 3 9.76 5.76 -1.38
C ARG A 3 9.31 4.32 -1.62
N ILE A 4 10.20 3.36 -1.34
CA ILE A 4 9.93 1.92 -1.48
C ILE A 4 9.63 1.37 -0.08
N TRP A 5 8.46 0.74 0.07
CA TRP A 5 8.09 0.01 1.28
C TRP A 5 8.24 -1.48 1.04
N SER A 6 8.98 -2.15 1.92
CA SER A 6 9.18 -3.60 1.91
C SER A 6 8.39 -4.26 3.03
N CYS A 7 7.55 -5.23 2.70
CA CYS A 7 6.81 -6.04 3.68
C CYS A 7 7.19 -7.52 3.53
N THR A 8 7.25 -8.23 4.66
CA THR A 8 7.47 -9.68 4.73
C THR A 8 6.21 -10.34 5.28
N LEU A 9 5.60 -11.27 4.53
CA LEU A 9 4.44 -12.04 5.00
C LEU A 9 4.92 -13.34 5.66
N ASN A 10 4.77 -13.43 6.99
CA ASN A 10 5.25 -14.58 7.78
C ASN A 10 4.20 -15.70 7.94
N ASP A 11 2.98 -15.50 7.45
CA ASP A 11 1.82 -16.34 7.77
C ASP A 11 1.36 -17.25 6.60
N GLY A 12 2.18 -17.40 5.56
CA GLY A 12 1.88 -18.28 4.43
C GLY A 12 0.81 -17.77 3.48
N ARG A 13 0.34 -16.52 3.66
CA ARG A 13 -0.53 -15.84 2.69
C ARG A 13 0.21 -15.59 1.38
N ASN A 14 -0.53 -15.70 0.29
CA ASN A 14 0.03 -15.53 -1.04
C ASN A 14 -0.12 -14.07 -1.54
N LEU A 15 0.62 -13.73 -2.59
CA LEU A 15 0.66 -12.37 -3.15
C LEU A 15 -0.71 -11.87 -3.65
N ASP A 16 -1.58 -12.77 -4.10
CA ASP A 16 -2.89 -12.40 -4.63
C ASP A 16 -3.79 -11.87 -3.51
N GLU A 17 -3.74 -12.49 -2.33
CA GLU A 17 -4.46 -12.02 -1.14
C GLU A 17 -3.97 -10.64 -0.69
N PHE A 18 -2.66 -10.43 -0.71
CA PHE A 18 -2.06 -9.13 -0.38
C PHE A 18 -2.42 -8.05 -1.41
N SER A 19 -2.40 -8.39 -2.70
CA SER A 19 -2.83 -7.52 -3.79
C SER A 19 -4.29 -7.12 -3.68
N ALA A 20 -5.17 -8.05 -3.29
CA ALA A 20 -6.58 -7.76 -3.06
C ALA A 20 -6.78 -6.77 -1.91
N ILE A 21 -6.10 -6.97 -0.78
CA ILE A 21 -6.11 -6.06 0.37
C ILE A 21 -5.61 -4.67 -0.03
N HIS A 22 -4.53 -4.60 -0.78
CA HIS A 22 -4.01 -3.32 -1.27
C HIS A 22 -4.99 -2.61 -2.21
N GLY A 23 -5.70 -3.38 -3.05
CA GLY A 23 -6.81 -2.88 -3.86
C GLY A 23 -7.94 -2.25 -3.03
N GLU A 24 -8.33 -2.88 -1.91
CA GLU A 24 -9.34 -2.31 -0.99
C GLU A 24 -8.89 -0.94 -0.45
N TRP A 25 -7.61 -0.80 -0.09
CA TRP A 25 -7.06 0.49 0.34
C TRP A 25 -7.04 1.52 -0.79
N LEU A 26 -6.60 1.15 -2.00
CA LEU A 26 -6.59 2.06 -3.16
C LEU A 26 -7.99 2.57 -3.51
N GLU A 27 -9.00 1.71 -3.45
CA GLU A 27 -10.39 2.11 -3.66
C GLU A 27 -10.87 3.08 -2.60
N TRP A 28 -10.51 2.85 -1.33
CA TRP A 28 -10.84 3.75 -0.23
C TRP A 28 -10.15 5.11 -0.38
N ALA A 29 -8.84 5.12 -0.67
CA ALA A 29 -8.03 6.32 -0.80
C ALA A 29 -8.52 7.21 -1.96
N ASN A 30 -8.87 6.59 -3.09
CA ASN A 30 -9.42 7.31 -4.24
C ASN A 30 -10.84 7.84 -4.05
N LYS A 31 -11.57 7.41 -3.02
CA LYS A 31 -12.88 7.97 -2.65
C LYS A 31 -12.79 9.18 -1.71
N GLN A 32 -11.61 9.49 -1.19
CA GLN A 32 -11.41 10.66 -0.33
C GLN A 32 -11.37 11.95 -1.15
N ASP A 33 -11.62 13.09 -0.50
CA ASP A 33 -11.63 14.41 -1.13
C ASP A 33 -10.27 14.80 -1.75
N TYR A 34 -9.18 14.21 -1.26
CA TYR A 34 -7.82 14.40 -1.78
C TYR A 34 -7.42 13.39 -2.87
N GLY A 35 -8.23 12.34 -3.07
CA GLY A 35 -7.95 11.20 -3.94
C GLY A 35 -8.39 11.42 -5.39
N GLY A 36 -8.43 10.34 -6.16
CA GLY A 36 -9.00 10.31 -7.52
C GLY A 36 -8.04 9.89 -8.62
N ASP A 37 -6.73 9.91 -8.36
CA ASP A 37 -5.70 9.39 -9.28
C ASP A 37 -4.52 8.72 -8.56
N ILE A 38 -4.77 8.09 -7.42
CA ILE A 38 -3.78 7.27 -6.73
C ILE A 38 -3.73 5.90 -7.42
N ARG A 39 -2.56 5.51 -7.92
CA ARG A 39 -2.33 4.22 -8.59
C ARG A 39 -1.37 3.40 -7.76
N GLY A 40 -1.65 2.13 -7.57
CA GLY A 40 -0.79 1.24 -6.79
C GLY A 40 -0.55 -0.11 -7.44
N ARG A 41 0.59 -0.72 -7.14
CA ARG A 41 0.96 -2.06 -7.61
C ARG A 41 1.68 -2.85 -6.53
N VAL A 42 1.31 -4.12 -6.41
CA VAL A 42 2.07 -5.13 -5.66
C VAL A 42 3.01 -5.85 -6.63
N THR A 43 4.28 -6.02 -6.25
CA THR A 43 5.23 -6.83 -7.02
C THR A 43 6.20 -7.57 -6.10
N THR A 44 6.81 -8.63 -6.62
CA THR A 44 7.98 -9.28 -6.00
C THR A 44 9.23 -9.04 -6.83
N PRO A 45 10.41 -9.05 -6.21
CA PRO A 45 11.67 -8.98 -6.94
C PRO A 45 11.90 -10.29 -7.72
N LEU A 46 12.38 -10.17 -8.96
CA LEU A 46 12.79 -11.33 -9.76
C LEU A 46 14.11 -11.94 -9.26
N VAL A 47 15.04 -11.10 -8.78
CA VAL A 47 16.34 -11.50 -8.23
C VAL A 47 16.30 -11.34 -6.72
N GLY A 48 16.75 -12.35 -5.98
CA GLY A 48 16.59 -12.40 -4.51
C GLY A 48 15.18 -12.82 -4.08
N ALA A 49 14.46 -13.57 -4.92
CA ALA A 49 13.15 -14.14 -4.58
C ALA A 49 13.21 -15.12 -3.39
N ASP A 50 14.40 -15.59 -3.03
CA ASP A 50 14.66 -16.37 -1.81
C ASP A 50 14.38 -15.54 -0.54
N PHE A 51 14.39 -14.21 -0.65
CA PHE A 51 13.86 -13.32 0.38
C PHE A 51 12.36 -13.19 0.16
N SER A 52 11.55 -13.52 1.17
CA SER A 52 10.10 -13.30 1.18
C SER A 52 9.77 -11.80 1.17
N LEU A 53 10.04 -11.12 0.06
CA LEU A 53 9.92 -9.68 -0.11
C LEU A 53 8.72 -9.34 -0.99
N VAL A 54 7.84 -8.49 -0.47
CA VAL A 54 6.76 -7.86 -1.22
C VAL A 54 7.02 -6.36 -1.31
N LEU A 55 6.87 -5.81 -2.51
CA LEU A 55 7.00 -4.39 -2.78
C LEU A 55 5.62 -3.80 -3.05
N LEU A 56 5.31 -2.74 -2.31
CA LEU A 56 4.18 -1.84 -2.56
C LEU A 56 4.70 -0.59 -3.26
N ILE A 57 4.13 -0.30 -4.42
CA ILE A 57 4.53 0.84 -5.24
C ILE A 57 3.29 1.67 -5.52
N ASP A 58 3.21 2.84 -4.88
CA ASP A 58 2.13 3.80 -5.04
C ASP A 58 2.60 5.07 -5.73
N SER A 59 1.77 5.55 -6.65
CA SER A 59 1.95 6.77 -7.42
C SER A 59 0.82 7.73 -7.10
N TYR A 60 1.22 8.94 -6.72
CA TYR A 60 0.32 10.03 -6.38
C TYR A 60 0.46 11.13 -7.46
N PRO A 61 -0.63 11.82 -7.83
CA PRO A 61 -0.59 12.89 -8.84
C PRO A 61 0.30 14.07 -8.39
N ASP A 62 0.34 14.33 -7.08
CA ASP A 62 1.21 15.34 -6.49
C ASP A 62 1.54 15.03 -5.02
N LEU A 63 2.41 15.86 -4.43
CA LEU A 63 2.85 15.71 -3.06
C LEU A 63 1.76 16.06 -2.03
N ALA A 64 0.79 16.91 -2.37
CA ALA A 64 -0.29 17.29 -1.48
C ALA A 64 -1.27 16.12 -1.28
N THR A 65 -1.59 15.38 -2.36
CA THR A 65 -2.37 14.14 -2.30
C THR A 65 -1.66 13.10 -1.44
N TYR A 66 -0.34 12.90 -1.61
CA TYR A 66 0.42 12.00 -0.74
C TYR A 66 0.36 12.41 0.74
N ALA A 67 0.56 13.69 1.04
CA ALA A 67 0.55 14.17 2.41
C ALA A 67 -0.83 14.02 3.08
N ALA A 68 -1.91 14.31 2.34
CA ALA A 68 -3.28 14.14 2.82
C ALA A 68 -3.62 12.67 3.07
N ASP A 69 -3.19 11.78 2.18
CA ASP A 69 -3.39 10.35 2.32
C ASP A 69 -2.70 9.77 3.56
N ILE A 70 -1.43 10.11 3.77
CA ILE A 70 -0.69 9.71 4.97
C ILE A 70 -1.36 10.25 6.24
N ALA A 71 -1.83 11.51 6.22
CA ALA A 71 -2.54 12.08 7.36
C ALA A 71 -3.86 11.35 7.65
N ALA A 72 -4.63 11.01 6.61
CA ALA A 72 -5.87 10.25 6.74
C ALA A 72 -5.60 8.84 7.26
N TYR A 73 -4.60 8.14 6.73
CA TYR A 73 -4.18 6.82 7.20
C TYR A 73 -3.91 6.81 8.72
N TYR A 74 -3.08 7.73 9.21
CA TYR A 74 -2.75 7.82 10.64
C TYR A 74 -3.86 8.40 11.52
N ALA A 75 -4.80 9.16 10.96
CA ALA A 75 -5.97 9.64 11.71
C ALA A 75 -7.02 8.53 11.94
N THR A 76 -7.00 7.46 11.13
CA THR A 76 -8.01 6.38 11.17
C THR A 76 -7.61 5.21 12.09
N ASP A 77 -6.68 5.44 13.03
CA ASP A 77 -5.92 4.45 13.83
C ASP A 77 -6.74 3.62 14.86
N GLY A 78 -8.01 3.33 14.57
CA GLY A 78 -8.86 2.41 15.34
C GLY A 78 -9.63 1.37 14.52
N SER A 79 -9.70 1.48 13.18
CA SER A 79 -10.52 0.55 12.36
C SER A 79 -9.90 0.07 11.04
N VAL A 80 -8.82 0.71 10.58
CA VAL A 80 -8.16 0.43 9.28
C VAL A 80 -6.81 -0.30 9.45
N SER A 81 -6.37 -0.51 10.71
CA SER A 81 -5.12 -1.20 11.07
C SER A 81 -5.01 -2.65 10.53
N LYS A 82 -6.08 -3.22 9.96
CA LYS A 82 -6.10 -4.51 9.24
C LYS A 82 -5.16 -4.55 8.02
N TYR A 83 -4.87 -3.41 7.39
CA TYR A 83 -4.35 -3.42 6.01
C TYR A 83 -2.83 -3.36 5.88
N LEU A 84 -2.09 -2.99 6.93
CA LEU A 84 -0.63 -3.04 6.96
C LEU A 84 -0.14 -3.09 8.42
N HIS A 85 0.08 -4.30 8.95
CA HIS A 85 1.00 -4.48 10.07
C HIS A 85 2.36 -4.83 9.49
N THR A 86 3.33 -3.92 9.64
CA THR A 86 4.76 -4.20 9.49
C THR A 86 5.29 -4.90 10.73
#